data_AF-A0A7Z0PG94-F1
#
_entry.id   AF-A0A7Z0PG94-F1
#
_cell.length_a   1.000
_cell.length_b   1.000
_cell.length_c   1.000
_cell.angle_alpha   90.00
_cell.angle_beta   90.00
_cell.angle_gamma   90.00
#
_symmetry.space_group_name_H-M   'P 1'
#
loop_
_entity.id
_entity.type
_entity.pdbx_description
1 polymer ?
#
loop_
_entity_poly.entity_id
_entity_poly.type
_entity_poly.pdbx_seq_one_letter_code
_entity_poly.pdbx_strand_id
1 'polypeptide(L)'
;MIHLSNSINKFLACGDISKGFITHRCHMCNFKHKMKLTCKSRLCNSCGYNYSIKWTNSILKQLINIPHRHVLFTIPKQFRKFIAYDRTILSKLAADINNIFKYLFNNIHDKNK
;
A
#
# COMPACT_ATOMS: atom_id res chain seq x y z
N MET A 1 0.61 -21.13 -8.69
CA MET A 1 -0.81 -21.30 -9.09
C MET A 1 -1.75 -21.38 -7.87
N ILE A 2 -1.43 -22.18 -6.84
CA ILE A 2 -2.25 -22.39 -5.62
C ILE A 2 -2.58 -21.09 -4.84
N HIS A 3 -1.69 -20.10 -4.84
CA HIS A 3 -1.93 -18.84 -4.12
C HIS A 3 -3.05 -17.97 -4.74
N LEU A 4 -3.31 -18.11 -6.04
CA LEU A 4 -4.30 -17.28 -6.72
C LEU A 4 -5.73 -17.76 -6.42
N SER A 5 -5.98 -19.06 -6.46
CA SER A 5 -7.30 -19.65 -6.16
C SER A 5 -7.73 -19.35 -4.72
N ASN A 6 -6.83 -19.49 -3.75
CA ASN A 6 -7.10 -19.13 -2.36
C ASN A 6 -7.45 -17.64 -2.19
N SER A 7 -6.80 -16.76 -2.96
CA SER A 7 -7.08 -15.33 -2.91
C SER A 7 -8.46 -14.99 -3.50
N ILE A 8 -8.85 -15.68 -4.57
CA ILE A 8 -10.17 -15.56 -5.19
C ILE A 8 -11.27 -16.07 -4.25
N ASN A 9 -11.10 -17.25 -3.65
CA ASN A 9 -12.08 -17.81 -2.72
C ASN A 9 -12.30 -16.91 -1.49
N LYS A 10 -11.21 -16.33 -0.94
CA LYS A 10 -11.30 -15.32 0.12
C LYS A 10 -12.03 -14.06 -0.32
N PHE A 11 -11.84 -13.63 -1.57
CA PHE A 11 -12.55 -12.49 -2.13
C PHE A 11 -14.05 -12.78 -2.25
N LEU A 12 -14.44 -13.94 -2.77
CA LEU A 12 -15.84 -14.34 -2.92
C LEU A 12 -16.56 -14.45 -1.57
N ALA A 13 -15.87 -14.91 -0.52
CA ALA A 13 -16.42 -14.98 0.84
C ALA A 13 -16.40 -13.64 1.61
N CYS A 14 -15.85 -12.57 1.03
CA CYS A 14 -15.61 -11.32 1.76
C CYS A 14 -16.93 -10.60 2.09
N GLY A 15 -17.18 -10.39 3.38
CA GLY A 15 -18.34 -9.64 3.85
C GLY A 15 -19.63 -10.44 3.91
N ASP A 16 -19.58 -11.75 3.61
CA ASP A 16 -20.71 -12.65 3.75
C ASP A 16 -20.86 -13.09 5.22
N ILE A 17 -22.01 -12.74 5.82
CA ILE A 17 -22.31 -13.06 7.22
C ILE A 17 -22.47 -14.58 7.42
N SER A 18 -22.92 -15.31 6.40
CA SER A 18 -23.06 -16.77 6.47
C SER A 18 -21.71 -17.47 6.61
N LYS A 19 -20.64 -16.87 6.08
CA LYS A 19 -19.27 -17.38 6.16
C LYS A 19 -18.57 -17.02 7.46
N GLY A 20 -19.08 -16.06 8.21
CA GLY A 20 -18.60 -15.72 9.54
C GLY A 20 -18.78 -14.25 9.89
N PHE A 21 -19.00 -14.00 11.17
CA PHE A 21 -19.15 -12.67 11.74
C PHE A 21 -18.58 -12.61 13.15
N ILE A 22 -18.24 -11.40 13.59
CA ILE A 22 -17.83 -11.11 14.96
C ILE A 22 -18.99 -10.40 15.64
N THR A 23 -19.42 -10.91 16.79
CA THR A 23 -20.35 -10.19 17.67
C THR A 23 -19.59 -9.44 18.74
N HIS A 24 -19.85 -8.15 18.84
CA HIS A 24 -19.37 -7.32 19.94
C HIS A 24 -20.55 -6.79 20.73
N ARG A 25 -20.49 -6.87 22.06
CA ARG A 25 -21.49 -6.31 22.95
C ARG A 25 -20.98 -4.98 23.50
N CYS A 26 -21.75 -3.91 23.34
CA CYS A 26 -21.41 -2.63 23.93
C CYS A 26 -21.60 -2.70 25.46
N HIS A 27 -20.59 -2.31 26.24
CA HIS A 27 -20.69 -2.30 27.71
C HIS A 27 -21.64 -1.23 28.24
N MET A 28 -21.86 -0.14 27.49
CA MET A 28 -22.68 1.00 27.93
C MET A 28 -24.17 0.80 27.67
N CYS A 29 -24.55 0.26 26.51
CA CYS A 29 -25.96 0.11 26.10
C CYS A 29 -26.42 -1.36 25.98
N ASN A 30 -25.52 -2.32 26.26
CA ASN A 30 -25.73 -3.77 26.18
C ASN A 30 -26.19 -4.33 24.82
N PHE A 31 -26.23 -3.48 23.79
CA PHE A 31 -26.60 -3.86 22.42
C PHE A 31 -25.52 -4.71 21.77
N LYS A 32 -25.94 -5.70 20.97
CA LYS A 32 -25.05 -6.63 20.26
C LYS A 32 -24.89 -6.19 18.81
N HIS A 33 -23.69 -5.80 18.44
CA HIS A 33 -23.33 -5.47 17.06
C HIS A 33 -22.75 -6.70 16.37
N LYS A 34 -23.28 -7.04 15.20
CA LYS A 34 -22.71 -8.06 14.31
C LYS A 34 -21.87 -7.37 13.24
N MET A 35 -20.60 -7.74 13.15
CA MET A 35 -19.66 -7.24 12.14
C MET A 35 -19.27 -8.37 11.20
N LYS A 36 -19.41 -8.12 9.90
CA LYS A 36 -18.98 -9.06 8.85
C LYS A 36 -17.46 -9.19 8.81
N LEU A 37 -16.97 -10.40 8.56
CA LEU A 37 -15.55 -10.64 8.35
C LEU A 37 -15.12 -10.13 6.96
N THR A 38 -13.96 -9.50 6.90
CA THR A 38 -13.39 -8.96 5.65
C THR A 38 -12.15 -9.74 5.26
N CYS A 39 -11.94 -9.94 3.96
CA CYS A 39 -10.80 -10.73 3.47
C CYS A 39 -9.46 -9.99 3.56
N LYS A 40 -9.48 -8.67 3.77
CA LYS A 40 -8.30 -7.78 3.82
C LYS A 40 -7.35 -7.91 2.61
N SER A 41 -7.85 -8.45 1.50
CA SER A 41 -7.10 -8.61 0.26
C SER A 41 -7.13 -7.31 -0.55
N ARG A 42 -6.02 -7.00 -1.25
CA ARG A 42 -5.95 -5.90 -2.22
C ARG A 42 -6.80 -6.15 -3.47
N LEU A 43 -7.11 -7.41 -3.79
CA LEU A 43 -7.97 -7.77 -4.93
C LEU A 43 -9.45 -7.45 -4.68
N CYS A 44 -9.85 -7.33 -3.41
CA CYS A 44 -11.21 -6.96 -3.06
C CYS A 44 -11.37 -5.44 -3.17
N ASN A 45 -12.25 -4.95 -4.04
CA ASN A 45 -12.49 -3.51 -4.20
C ASN A 45 -12.81 -2.82 -2.87
N SER A 46 -13.71 -3.38 -2.06
CA SER A 46 -14.10 -2.79 -0.77
C SER A 46 -12.95 -2.76 0.25
N CYS A 47 -12.19 -3.86 0.36
CA CYS A 47 -11.07 -3.92 1.31
C CYS A 47 -9.87 -3.09 0.82
N GLY A 48 -9.55 -3.18 -0.47
CA GLY A 48 -8.46 -2.45 -1.11
C GLY A 48 -8.68 -0.94 -1.09
N TYR A 49 -9.92 -0.48 -1.32
CA TYR A 49 -10.27 0.94 -1.19
C TYR A 49 -10.09 1.44 0.25
N ASN A 50 -10.62 0.73 1.24
CA ASN A 50 -10.47 1.11 2.64
C ASN A 50 -8.99 1.10 3.08
N TYR A 51 -8.21 0.13 2.61
CA TYR A 51 -6.76 0.09 2.84
C TYR A 51 -6.07 1.32 2.22
N SER A 52 -6.43 1.68 0.99
CA SER A 52 -5.85 2.82 0.29
C SER A 52 -6.15 4.14 1.02
N ILE A 53 -7.39 4.36 1.48
CA ILE A 53 -7.74 5.53 2.30
C ILE A 53 -6.90 5.57 3.59
N LYS A 54 -6.84 4.45 4.33
CA LYS A 54 -6.07 4.40 5.57
C LYS A 54 -4.60 4.72 5.34
N TRP A 55 -4.03 4.18 4.27
CA TRP A 55 -2.66 4.46 3.86
C TRP A 55 -2.47 5.93 3.49
N THR A 56 -3.33 6.51 2.66
CA THR A 56 -3.30 7.93 2.31
C THR A 56 -3.37 8.83 3.54
N ASN A 57 -4.29 8.55 4.47
CA ASN A 57 -4.42 9.31 5.71
C ASN A 57 -3.18 9.17 6.60
N SER A 58 -2.52 8.01 6.61
CA SER A 58 -1.26 7.81 7.32
C SER A 58 -0.15 8.69 6.75
N ILE A 59 -0.04 8.74 5.42
CA ILE A 59 0.95 9.58 4.72
C ILE A 59 0.66 11.05 4.95
N LEU A 60 -0.59 11.48 4.83
CA LEU A 60 -0.99 12.88 5.06
C LEU A 60 -0.62 13.37 6.47
N LYS A 61 -0.74 12.52 7.50
CA LYS A 61 -0.32 12.86 8.87
C LYS A 61 1.18 13.04 9.04
N GLN A 62 1.99 12.44 8.16
CA GLN A 62 3.45 12.53 8.20
C GLN A 62 3.99 13.69 7.35
N LEU A 63 3.18 14.19 6.41
CA LEU A 63 3.57 15.28 5.52
C LEU A 63 3.43 16.63 6.23
N ILE A 64 4.45 17.46 6.11
CA ILE A 64 4.41 18.87 6.48
C ILE A 64 3.55 19.67 5.48
N ASN A 65 2.82 20.66 5.98
CA ASN A 65 1.89 21.46 5.18
C ASN A 65 2.62 22.54 4.37
N ILE A 66 3.35 22.13 3.34
CA ILE A 66 4.07 23.00 2.39
C ILE A 66 3.84 22.53 0.95
N PRO A 67 4.12 23.36 -0.07
CA PRO A 67 4.13 22.90 -1.46
C PRO A 67 5.16 21.78 -1.67
N HIS A 68 4.69 20.62 -2.16
CA HIS A 68 5.53 19.45 -2.43
C HIS A 68 5.87 19.36 -3.92
N ARG A 69 7.11 19.01 -4.25
CA ARG A 69 7.53 18.70 -5.63
C ARG A 69 7.51 17.18 -5.84
N HIS A 70 6.62 16.71 -6.69
CA HIS A 70 6.58 15.30 -7.10
C HIS A 70 7.62 15.01 -8.19
N VAL A 71 8.46 14.01 -7.96
CA VAL A 71 9.43 13.51 -8.94
C VAL A 71 9.03 12.10 -9.35
N LEU A 72 8.80 11.87 -10.64
CA LEU A 72 8.48 10.55 -11.19
C LEU A 72 9.65 10.00 -12.00
N PHE A 73 10.08 8.79 -11.67
CA PHE A 73 11.07 8.06 -12.43
C PHE A 73 10.37 7.15 -13.45
N THR A 74 10.25 7.63 -14.68
CA THR A 74 9.64 6.85 -15.77
C THR A 74 10.68 6.00 -16.49
N ILE A 75 10.38 4.72 -16.71
CA ILE A 75 11.24 3.83 -17.50
C ILE A 75 11.00 4.04 -19.00
N PRO A 76 12.05 4.34 -19.79
CA PRO A 76 11.95 4.44 -21.25
C PRO A 76 11.46 3.13 -21.88
N LYS A 77 10.71 3.23 -23.00
CA LYS A 77 10.03 2.09 -23.64
C LYS A 77 10.98 0.94 -23.98
N GLN A 78 12.21 1.26 -24.39
CA GLN A 78 13.25 0.33 -24.80
C GLN A 78 13.65 -0.61 -23.64
N PHE A 79 13.71 -0.10 -22.41
CA PHE A 79 14.15 -0.86 -21.24
C PHE A 79 13.05 -1.71 -20.60
N ARG A 80 11.77 -1.48 -20.95
CA ARG A 80 10.65 -2.20 -20.32
C ARG A 80 10.70 -3.70 -20.53
N LYS A 81 11.16 -4.17 -21.71
CA LYS A 81 11.32 -5.61 -22.00
C LYS A 81 12.40 -6.24 -21.12
N PHE A 82 13.54 -5.59 -20.97
CA PHE A 82 14.64 -6.05 -20.12
C PHE A 82 14.21 -6.13 -18.65
N ILE A 83 13.52 -5.09 -18.16
CA ILE A 83 12.98 -5.08 -16.79
C ILE A 83 11.86 -6.10 -16.61
N ALA A 84 11.06 -6.38 -17.64
CA ALA A 84 10.04 -7.42 -17.57
C ALA A 84 10.66 -8.83 -17.46
N TYR A 85 11.81 -9.04 -18.12
CA TYR A 85 12.59 -10.27 -18.01
C TYR A 85 13.23 -10.43 -16.63
N ASP A 86 13.93 -9.40 -16.14
CA ASP A 86 14.51 -9.38 -14.80
C ASP A 86 13.90 -8.26 -13.95
N ARG A 87 12.95 -8.66 -13.09
CA ARG A 87 12.24 -7.74 -12.18
C ARG A 87 13.13 -7.22 -11.05
N THR A 88 14.28 -7.86 -10.77
CA THR A 88 15.18 -7.42 -9.69
C THR A 88 15.84 -6.07 -9.99
N ILE A 89 15.93 -5.70 -11.27
CA ILE A 89 16.47 -4.42 -11.73
C ILE A 89 15.71 -3.24 -11.11
N LEU A 90 14.38 -3.34 -10.95
CA LEU A 90 13.58 -2.26 -10.34
C LEU A 90 13.98 -2.00 -8.90
N SER A 91 14.23 -3.06 -8.13
CA SER A 91 14.65 -2.95 -6.74
C SER A 91 16.05 -2.35 -6.61
N LYS A 92 16.99 -2.75 -7.47
CA LYS A 92 18.35 -2.18 -7.53
C LYS A 92 18.31 -0.70 -7.89
N LEU A 93 17.59 -0.35 -8.96
CA LEU A 93 17.42 1.04 -9.39
C LEU A 93 16.83 1.92 -8.27
N ALA A 94 15.81 1.43 -7.55
CA ALA A 94 15.23 2.17 -6.44
C ALA A 94 16.23 2.38 -5.29
N ALA A 95 17.05 1.38 -4.99
CA ALA A 95 18.10 1.48 -3.97
C ALA A 95 19.19 2.49 -4.37
N ASP A 96 19.64 2.44 -5.63
CA ASP A 96 20.66 3.35 -6.16
C ASP A 96 20.17 4.80 -6.17
N ILE A 97 18.93 5.03 -6.61
CA ILE A 97 18.29 6.37 -6.56
C ILE A 97 18.23 6.88 -5.11
N ASN A 98 17.86 6.04 -4.15
CA ASN A 98 17.82 6.42 -2.74
C ASN A 98 19.22 6.80 -2.21
N ASN A 99 20.26 6.08 -2.61
CA ASN A 99 21.64 6.41 -2.25
C ASN A 99 22.08 7.76 -2.82
N ILE A 100 21.74 8.03 -4.09
CA ILE A 100 22.02 9.33 -4.73
C ILE A 100 21.29 10.45 -3.99
N PHE A 101 20.01 10.29 -3.66
CA PHE A 101 19.27 11.31 -2.91
C PHE A 101 19.89 11.58 -1.53
N LYS A 102 20.23 10.53 -0.78
CA LYS A 102 20.92 10.69 0.51
C LYS A 102 22.21 11.47 0.38
N TYR A 103 23.03 11.14 -0.62
CA TYR A 103 24.28 11.86 -0.90
C TYR A 103 24.03 13.33 -1.23
N LEU A 104 23.07 13.61 -2.13
CA LEU A 104 22.73 14.98 -2.53
C LEU A 104 22.19 15.79 -1.34
N PHE A 105 21.24 15.27 -0.58
CA PHE A 105 20.65 15.98 0.56
C PHE A 105 21.65 16.23 1.69
N ASN A 106 22.51 15.25 1.99
CA ASN A 106 23.54 15.42 3.03
C ASN A 106 24.59 16.46 2.61
N ASN A 107 25.04 16.45 1.35
CA ASN A 107 26.07 17.37 0.87
C ASN A 107 25.55 18.77 0.53
N ILE A 108 24.24 18.96 0.33
CA ILE A 108 23.64 20.30 0.21
C ILE A 108 23.81 21.07 1.53
N HIS A 109 23.82 20.37 2.67
CA HIS A 109 24.02 21.01 3.97
C HIS A 109 25.45 21.52 4.18
N ASP A 110 26.46 20.82 3.65
CA ASP A 110 27.87 21.21 3.78
C ASP A 110 28.30 22.31 2.81
N LYS A 111 27.61 22.49 1.68
CA LYS A 111 27.94 23.54 0.69
C LYS A 111 27.36 24.92 1.02
N ASN A 112 26.40 25.01 1.94
CA ASN A 112 25.73 26.25 2.31
C ASN A 112 26.24 26.84 3.64
N LYS A 113 27.43 26.40 4.09
CA LYS A 113 28.16 26.95 5.24
C LYS A 113 29.42 27.63 4.74
#